data_AF-A0A8T6WR71-F1
#
_entry.id   AF-A0A8T6WR71-F1
#
_cell.length_a   1.000
_cell.length_b   1.000
_cell.length_c   1.000
_cell.angle_alpha   90.00
_cell.angle_beta   90.00
_cell.angle_gamma   90.00
#
_symmetry.space_group_name_H-M   'P 1'
#
loop_
_entity.id
_entity.type
_entity.pdbx_description
1 polymer ?
#
loop_
_entity_poly.entity_id
_entity_poly.type
_entity_poly.pdbx_seq_one_letter_code
_entity_poly.pdbx_strand_id
1 'polypeptide(L)'
;MKRKLMDILACPIDKYYPLELHVFEEKEEIVEGVIICPKCLRWYPIREEIPEMLPDELREEKDELPFLRKWKEKIPKKILSEGKPFNLKKEIGKKKG
;
A
#
# COMPACT_ATOMS: atom_id res chain seq x y z
N MET A 1 -0.49 6.58 -12.80
CA MET A 1 0.20 7.45 -11.82
C MET A 1 1.60 7.80 -12.32
N LYS A 2 1.91 9.10 -12.46
CA LYS A 2 3.24 9.60 -12.85
C LYS A 2 4.22 9.58 -11.69
N ARG A 3 5.40 8.99 -11.88
CA ARG A 3 6.48 8.90 -10.87
C ARG A 3 6.82 10.24 -10.19
N LYS A 4 6.81 11.35 -10.95
CA LYS A 4 7.08 12.72 -10.43
C LYS A 4 6.12 13.15 -9.30
N LEU A 5 4.94 12.54 -9.20
CA LEU A 5 4.01 12.83 -8.10
C LEU A 5 4.61 12.41 -6.75
N MET A 6 5.49 11.39 -6.71
CA MET A 6 6.17 10.97 -5.47
C MET A 6 7.07 12.07 -4.88
N ASP A 7 7.50 13.05 -5.67
CA ASP A 7 8.36 14.14 -5.21
C ASP A 7 7.62 15.11 -4.28
N ILE A 8 6.28 15.12 -4.34
CA ILE A 8 5.43 16.04 -3.55
C ILE A 8 4.48 15.33 -2.59
N LEU A 9 4.29 14.01 -2.72
CA LEU A 9 3.38 13.26 -1.85
C LEU A 9 3.98 13.04 -0.47
N ALA A 10 3.23 13.44 0.56
CA ALA A 10 3.49 13.10 1.95
C ALA A 10 2.35 12.24 2.50
N CYS A 11 2.62 11.48 3.56
CA CYS A 11 1.60 10.66 4.19
C CYS A 11 0.43 11.54 4.68
N PRO A 12 -0.84 11.26 4.31
CA PRO A 12 -1.97 12.07 4.72
C PRO A 12 -2.16 12.12 6.24
N ILE A 13 -1.68 11.11 6.97
CA ILE A 13 -1.88 10.97 8.41
C ILE A 13 -0.80 11.66 9.25
N ASP A 14 0.47 11.40 8.99
CA ASP A 14 1.58 11.90 9.82
C ASP A 14 2.48 12.92 9.12
N LYS A 15 2.11 13.31 7.89
CA LYS A 15 2.80 14.26 7.02
C LYS A 15 4.26 13.88 6.72
N TYR A 16 4.65 12.63 6.91
CA TYR A 16 5.99 12.17 6.63
C TYR A 16 6.30 12.16 5.13
N TYR A 17 7.53 12.53 4.81
CA TYR A 17 8.15 12.50 3.49
C TYR A 17 9.64 12.13 3.68
N PRO A 18 10.25 11.32 2.79
CA PRO A 18 9.68 10.74 1.57
C PRO A 18 8.85 9.48 1.81
N LEU A 19 7.92 9.20 0.89
CA LEU A 19 7.18 7.94 0.84
C LEU A 19 7.90 6.91 -0.04
N GLU A 20 7.73 5.62 0.27
CA GLU A 20 8.26 4.52 -0.53
C GLU A 20 7.24 4.09 -1.59
N LEU A 21 7.69 3.78 -2.80
CA LEU A 21 6.84 3.30 -3.90
C LEU A 21 7.29 1.90 -4.31
N HIS A 22 6.35 0.95 -4.34
CA HIS A 22 6.54 -0.37 -4.93
C HIS A 22 5.62 -0.51 -6.12
N VAL A 23 6.22 -0.69 -7.31
CA VAL A 23 5.49 -0.82 -8.58
C VAL A 23 5.18 -2.28 -8.84
N PHE A 24 3.92 -2.59 -9.16
CA PHE A 24 3.48 -3.95 -9.50
C PHE A 24 3.26 -4.12 -10.98
N GLU A 25 2.67 -3.11 -11.63
CA GLU A 25 2.46 -3.04 -13.07
C GLU A 25 2.71 -1.61 -13.56
N GLU A 26 3.44 -1.47 -14.67
CA GLU A 26 3.78 -0.19 -15.27
C GLU A 26 3.78 -0.30 -16.79
N LYS A 27 3.26 0.75 -17.44
CA LYS A 27 3.30 0.96 -18.88
C LYS A 27 3.96 2.32 -19.14
N GLU A 28 3.21 3.29 -19.66
CA GLU A 28 3.63 4.70 -19.68
C GLU A 28 3.53 5.34 -18.30
N GLU A 29 2.55 4.89 -17.51
CA GLU A 29 2.38 5.25 -16.12
C GLU A 29 2.34 4.01 -15.22
N ILE A 30 2.48 4.22 -13.92
CA ILE A 30 2.26 3.15 -12.92
C ILE A 30 0.77 2.84 -12.91
N VAL A 31 0.43 1.62 -13.30
CA VAL A 31 -0.95 1.10 -13.39
C VAL A 31 -1.39 0.54 -12.03
N GLU A 32 -0.55 -0.31 -11.44
CA GLU A 32 -0.77 -0.85 -10.10
C GLU A 32 0.51 -0.82 -9.27
N GLY A 33 0.36 -0.54 -7.98
CA GLY A 33 1.48 -0.39 -7.06
C GLY A 33 1.00 -0.11 -5.64
N VAL A 34 1.94 0.08 -4.73
CA VAL A 34 1.63 0.52 -3.37
C VAL A 34 2.59 1.62 -2.94
N ILE A 35 2.03 2.65 -2.32
CA ILE A 35 2.78 3.72 -1.66
C ILE A 35 2.80 3.41 -0.16
N ILE A 36 3.97 3.44 0.45
CA ILE A 36 4.17 3.09 1.86
C ILE A 36 4.78 4.26 2.61
N CYS A 37 4.22 4.59 3.76
CA CYS A 37 4.86 5.48 4.72
C CYS A 37 5.79 4.66 5.63
N PRO A 38 7.13 4.84 5.57
CA PRO A 38 8.05 4.07 6.40
C PRO A 38 7.98 4.44 7.89
N LYS A 39 7.41 5.61 8.21
CA LYS A 39 7.24 6.08 9.60
C LYS A 39 6.06 5.41 10.31
N CYS A 40 4.86 5.42 9.72
CA CYS A 40 3.66 4.87 10.37
C CYS A 40 3.19 3.51 9.84
N LEU A 41 3.87 2.97 8.82
CA LEU A 41 3.56 1.69 8.14
C LEU A 41 2.18 1.66 7.47
N ARG A 42 1.62 2.83 7.15
CA ARG A 42 0.43 2.90 6.30
C ARG A 42 0.81 2.65 4.86
N TRP A 43 -0.05 1.91 4.19
CA TRP A 43 0.08 1.63 2.77
C TRP A 43 -1.15 2.15 2.02
N TYR A 44 -0.95 2.64 0.81
CA TYR A 44 -1.98 3.22 -0.06
C TYR A 44 -1.89 2.51 -1.41
N PRO A 45 -2.94 1.82 -1.87
CA PRO A 45 -2.92 1.16 -3.16
C PRO A 45 -2.92 2.19 -4.29
N ILE A 46 -2.26 1.83 -5.39
CA ILE A 46 -2.47 2.44 -6.70
C ILE A 46 -3.27 1.42 -7.50
N ARG A 47 -4.49 1.78 -7.91
CA ARG A 47 -5.36 0.95 -8.76
C ARG A 47 -5.75 1.75 -9.98
N GLU A 48 -5.70 1.13 -11.16
CA GLU A 48 -6.07 1.79 -12.42
C GLU A 48 -5.41 3.18 -12.55
N GLU A 49 -4.11 3.27 -12.25
CA GLU A 49 -3.32 4.50 -12.32
C GLU A 49 -3.65 5.58 -11.26
N ILE A 50 -4.61 5.33 -10.37
CA ILE A 50 -5.09 6.26 -9.32
C ILE A 50 -4.49 5.89 -7.95
N PRO A 51 -3.73 6.78 -7.29
CA PRO A 51 -3.28 6.57 -5.91
C PRO A 51 -4.41 6.85 -4.90
N GLU A 52 -4.84 5.84 -4.16
CA GLU A 52 -5.91 5.92 -3.16
C GLU A 52 -5.37 6.33 -1.78
N MET A 53 -5.07 7.62 -1.61
CA MET A 53 -4.52 8.17 -0.35
C MET A 53 -5.59 8.61 0.65
N LEU A 54 -6.55 7.71 0.92
CA LEU A 54 -7.64 7.98 1.87
C LEU A 54 -7.19 7.84 3.34
N PRO A 55 -7.79 8.62 4.25
CA PRO A 55 -7.72 8.38 5.69
C PRO A 55 -8.23 6.98 6.08
N ASP A 56 -7.78 6.48 7.24
CA ASP A 56 -8.09 5.11 7.68
C ASP A 56 -9.61 4.88 7.84
N GLU A 57 -10.33 5.90 8.32
CA GLU A 57 -11.77 5.90 8.56
C GLU A 57 -12.63 5.83 7.29
N LEU A 58 -12.04 6.11 6.13
CA LEU A 58 -12.71 6.01 4.82
C LEU A 58 -12.30 4.73 4.06
N ARG A 59 -11.57 3.81 4.70
CA ARG A 59 -11.09 2.57 4.10
C ARG A 59 -11.80 1.37 4.69
N GLU A 60 -12.16 0.43 3.82
CA GLU A 60 -12.93 -0.76 4.18
C GLU A 60 -12.09 -2.03 4.01
N GLU A 61 -12.01 -2.87 5.06
CA GLU A 61 -11.17 -4.09 5.07
C GLU A 61 -11.49 -5.02 3.90
N LYS A 62 -12.78 -5.15 3.55
CA LYS A 62 -13.27 -6.01 2.47
C LYS A 62 -12.72 -5.63 1.09
N ASP A 63 -12.40 -4.35 0.87
CA ASP A 63 -11.91 -3.83 -0.42
C ASP A 63 -10.37 -3.86 -0.47
N GLU A 64 -9.74 -3.76 0.69
CA GLU A 64 -8.28 -3.67 0.86
C GLU A 64 -7.58 -5.03 0.94
N LEU A 65 -8.17 -6.02 1.62
CA LEU A 65 -7.57 -7.35 1.73
C LEU A 65 -7.40 -8.07 0.37
N PRO A 66 -8.37 -8.02 -0.57
CA PRO A 66 -8.19 -8.60 -1.90
C PRO A 66 -6.97 -8.03 -2.63
N PHE A 67 -6.71 -6.72 -2.50
CA PHE A 67 -5.54 -6.08 -3.08
C PHE A 67 -4.23 -6.60 -2.49
N LEU A 68 -4.14 -6.67 -1.16
CA LEU A 68 -2.98 -7.25 -0.47
C LEU A 68 -2.74 -8.72 -0.87
N ARG A 69 -3.80 -9.50 -1.05
CA ARG A 69 -3.71 -10.91 -1.48
C ARG A 69 -3.23 -11.03 -2.91
N LYS A 70 -3.77 -10.20 -3.83
CA LYS A 70 -3.36 -10.15 -5.24
C LYS A 70 -1.85 -9.90 -5.39
N TRP A 71 -1.31 -8.97 -4.60
CA TRP A 71 0.09 -8.54 -4.72
C TRP A 71 1.01 -9.00 -3.59
N LYS A 72 0.60 -10.04 -2.86
CA LYS A 72 1.32 -10.56 -1.69
C LYS A 72 2.80 -10.82 -1.93
N GLU A 73 3.16 -11.33 -3.10
CA GLU A 73 4.57 -11.67 -3.41
C GLU A 73 5.42 -10.43 -3.74
N LYS A 74 4.81 -9.29 -4.07
CA LYS A 74 5.51 -8.03 -4.41
C LYS A 74 5.50 -7.01 -3.27
N ILE A 75 4.59 -7.14 -2.29
CA ILE A 75 4.50 -6.25 -1.14
C ILE A 75 5.53 -6.66 -0.07
N PRO A 76 6.25 -5.71 0.57
CA PRO A 76 7.16 -6.02 1.67
C PRO A 76 6.49 -6.81 2.78
N LYS A 77 7.13 -7.89 3.26
CA LYS A 77 6.59 -8.77 4.31
C LYS A 77 6.15 -8.00 5.56
N LYS A 78 6.89 -6.94 5.94
CA LYS A 78 6.55 -6.07 7.06
C LYS A 78 5.17 -5.41 6.90
N ILE A 79 4.81 -4.96 5.70
CA ILE A 79 3.49 -4.39 5.42
C ILE A 79 2.41 -5.46 5.45
N LEU A 80 2.69 -6.66 4.94
CA LEU A 80 1.76 -7.78 5.03
C LEU A 80 1.48 -8.23 6.46
N SER A 81 2.38 -8.00 7.42
CA SER A 81 2.22 -8.41 8.83
C SER A 81 1.84 -7.28 9.78
N GLU A 82 2.24 -6.04 9.49
CA GLU A 82 2.13 -4.89 10.41
C GLU A 82 1.53 -3.65 9.75
N GLY A 83 1.24 -3.72 8.44
CA GLY A 83 0.68 -2.61 7.68
C GLY A 83 -0.63 -2.11 8.27
N LYS A 84 -0.84 -0.80 8.15
CA LYS A 84 -2.05 -0.10 8.59
C LYS A 84 -2.84 0.43 7.39
N PRO A 85 -4.16 0.53 7.50
CA PRO A 85 -5.00 0.09 8.61
C PRO A 85 -5.23 -1.43 8.64
N PHE A 86 -5.04 -2.10 7.50
CA PHE A 86 -5.27 -3.55 7.35
C PHE A 86 -4.00 -4.29 6.93
N ASN A 87 -3.89 -5.56 7.30
CA ASN A 87 -2.79 -6.44 6.94
C ASN A 87 -3.23 -7.92 6.92
N LEU A 88 -2.35 -8.80 6.42
CA LEU A 88 -2.59 -10.24 6.29
C LEU A 88 -2.01 -11.07 7.46
N LYS A 89 -1.73 -10.47 8.62
CA LYS A 89 -1.13 -11.18 9.76
C LYS A 89 -1.88 -12.46 10.14
N LYS A 90 -3.22 -12.41 10.14
CA LYS A 90 -4.11 -13.55 10.43
C LYS A 90 -3.96 -14.71 9.44
N GLU A 91 -3.52 -14.45 8.21
CA GLU A 91 -3.34 -15.46 7.16
C GLU A 91 -1.90 -16.00 7.12
N ILE A 92 -0.92 -15.15 7.41
CA ILE A 92 0.50 -15.53 7.41
C ILE A 92 0.81 -16.46 8.60
N GLY A 93 0.17 -16.23 9.76
CA GLY A 93 0.35 -17.07 10.95
C GLY A 93 -0.24 -18.48 10.84
N LYS A 94 -1.17 -18.72 9.91
CA LYS A 94 -1.84 -20.03 9.75
C LYS A 94 -1.02 -21.07 8.97
N LYS A 95 0.11 -20.70 8.34
CA LYS A 95 0.97 -21.64 7.59
C LYS A 95 1.96 -22.45 8.46
N LYS A 96 1.81 -22.44 9.79
CA LYS A 96 2.69 -23.17 10.74
C LYS A 96 2.02 -24.36 11.45
N GLY A 97 0.91 -24.87 10.91
CA GLY A 97 0.22 -26.08 11.41
C GLY A 97 0.21 -27.17 10.35
#